data_AF-A0A2P2IBI0-F1
#
_entry.id   AF-A0A2P2IBI0-F1
#
_cell.length_a   1.000
_cell.length_b   1.000
_cell.length_c   1.000
_cell.angle_alpha   90.00
_cell.angle_beta   90.00
_cell.angle_gamma   90.00
#
_symmetry.space_group_name_H-M   'P 1'
#
loop_
_entity.id
_entity.type
_entity.pdbx_description
1 polymer ?
#
loop_
_entity_poly.entity_id
_entity_poly.type
_entity_poly.pdbx_seq_one_letter_code
_entity_poly.pdbx_strand_id
1 'polypeptide(L)'
;FPLPRFTDNFIIKYLQVIDMTSSIRSLLSHKVLKAFAKTPQATATATSSSSSSIKYSNLLPLIKINPKDSSISISHSEKDANNNSSESVRNNNNVSITGCGHPHGWLGCSLSLKKLLQKFQEMQHVKRCELDELGSQLLQQLDIDETVLSAHLEPNNKDRDINLKFKVSGAEYFTSILHSVLANPSSYWRSSELLATLPKQTVVLEYSSPNIAKPFHVGHLRSTILGHCLARLHEALGHNVTRINYLGDWGTQFGMLKYGFDAKGLSKSDLESDAIRKLYDVYVWANKQAETDESVNTTAKEIFAAMERGEQEHLDIWRFFRDISVRDLEKMYGRLGISFDEYHGESMYTSNNC
;
A
#
# COMPACT_ATOMS: atom_id res chain seq x y z
N PHE A 1 5.35 11.00 -27.81
CA PHE A 1 4.19 10.24 -27.31
C PHE A 1 3.61 10.96 -26.11
N PRO A 2 2.45 11.63 -26.21
CA PRO A 2 1.77 12.09 -25.02
C PRO A 2 1.28 10.83 -24.28
N LEU A 3 1.74 10.65 -23.04
CA LEU A 3 1.18 9.64 -22.15
C LEU A 3 -0.34 9.83 -22.12
N PRO A 4 -1.14 8.75 -22.16
CA PRO A 4 -2.58 8.89 -22.01
C PRO A 4 -2.78 9.61 -20.68
N ARG A 5 -3.59 10.67 -20.69
CA ARG A 5 -4.23 11.20 -19.49
C ARG A 5 -5.09 10.07 -18.93
N PHE A 6 -4.47 9.08 -18.29
CA PHE A 6 -5.14 8.22 -17.33
C PHE A 6 -5.58 9.18 -16.26
N THR A 7 -6.85 9.50 -16.37
CA THR A 7 -7.49 10.66 -15.79
C THR A 7 -7.21 10.66 -14.29
N ASP A 8 -6.63 11.76 -13.79
CA ASP A 8 -6.65 12.07 -12.35
C ASP A 8 -8.09 11.90 -11.81
N ASN A 9 -9.10 12.19 -12.65
CA ASN A 9 -10.50 11.94 -12.36
C ASN A 9 -10.90 10.47 -12.11
N PHE A 10 -10.21 9.44 -12.62
CA PHE A 10 -10.62 8.05 -12.37
C PHE A 10 -10.09 7.54 -11.04
N ILE A 11 -8.82 7.77 -10.73
CA ILE A 11 -8.23 7.41 -9.43
C ILE A 11 -8.82 8.26 -8.31
N ILE A 12 -9.03 9.56 -8.55
CA ILE A 12 -9.71 10.44 -7.58
C ILE A 12 -11.15 9.98 -7.39
N LYS A 13 -11.92 9.67 -8.44
CA LYS A 13 -13.29 9.12 -8.28
C LYS A 13 -13.30 7.77 -7.56
N TYR A 14 -12.34 6.88 -7.84
CA TYR A 14 -12.29 5.55 -7.23
C TYR A 14 -11.88 5.63 -5.75
N LEU A 15 -10.88 6.46 -5.41
CA LEU A 15 -10.49 6.75 -4.03
C LEU A 15 -11.59 7.51 -3.29
N GLN A 16 -12.28 8.45 -3.94
CA GLN A 16 -13.46 9.15 -3.40
C GLN A 16 -14.59 8.18 -3.11
N VAL A 17 -14.85 7.17 -3.95
CA VAL A 17 -15.89 6.15 -3.72
C VAL A 17 -15.49 5.18 -2.59
N ILE A 18 -14.21 4.82 -2.48
CA ILE A 18 -13.69 3.98 -1.39
C ILE A 18 -13.73 4.71 -0.04
N ASP A 19 -13.27 5.96 0.00
CA ASP A 19 -13.35 6.83 1.19
C ASP A 19 -14.81 7.19 1.51
N MET A 20 -15.64 7.38 0.48
CA MET A 20 -17.08 7.58 0.61
C MET A 20 -17.76 6.42 1.32
N THR A 21 -17.47 5.20 0.87
CA THR A 21 -17.99 4.03 1.55
C THR A 21 -17.37 3.85 2.92
N SER A 22 -16.08 4.14 3.16
CA SER A 22 -15.46 3.96 4.47
C SER A 22 -15.98 4.98 5.51
N SER A 23 -16.08 6.26 5.15
CA SER A 23 -16.58 7.33 6.02
C SER A 23 -18.07 7.16 6.33
N ILE A 24 -18.89 6.83 5.32
CA ILE A 24 -20.31 6.50 5.52
C ILE A 24 -20.44 5.23 6.38
N ARG A 25 -19.62 4.20 6.13
CA ARG A 25 -19.61 2.99 6.97
C ARG A 25 -19.23 3.31 8.41
N SER A 26 -18.23 4.17 8.65
CA SER A 26 -17.82 4.60 9.99
C SER A 26 -18.93 5.36 10.72
N LEU A 27 -19.53 6.36 10.07
CA LEU A 27 -20.64 7.15 10.59
C LEU A 27 -21.85 6.26 10.95
N LEU A 28 -22.23 5.38 10.03
CA LEU A 28 -23.35 4.46 10.23
C LEU A 28 -23.03 3.44 11.33
N SER A 29 -21.81 2.91 11.38
CA SER A 29 -21.37 2.01 12.47
C SER A 29 -21.50 2.70 13.83
N HIS A 30 -21.09 3.96 13.95
CA HIS A 30 -21.24 4.74 15.19
C HIS A 30 -22.70 4.96 15.58
N LYS A 31 -23.55 5.37 14.63
CA LYS A 31 -24.99 5.58 14.86
C LYS A 31 -25.70 4.28 15.26
N VAL A 32 -25.40 3.17 14.60
CA VAL A 32 -25.91 1.84 14.94
C VAL A 32 -25.45 1.42 16.33
N LEU A 33 -24.19 1.60 16.68
CA LEU A 33 -23.68 1.24 18.01
C LEU A 33 -24.34 2.05 19.12
N LYS A 34 -24.53 3.36 18.91
CA LYS A 34 -25.26 4.22 19.85
C LYS A 34 -26.72 3.80 20.00
N ALA A 35 -27.37 3.38 18.92
CA ALA A 35 -28.73 2.84 18.97
C ALA A 35 -28.74 1.50 19.70
N PHE A 36 -27.88 0.56 19.31
CA PHE A 36 -27.76 -0.76 19.93
C PHE A 36 -27.50 -0.68 21.45
N ALA A 37 -26.64 0.24 21.89
CA ALA A 37 -26.36 0.45 23.31
C ALA A 37 -27.58 0.88 24.15
N LYS A 38 -28.65 1.38 23.51
CA LYS A 38 -29.89 1.78 24.16
C LYS A 38 -30.97 0.67 24.11
N THR A 39 -30.73 -0.46 23.45
CA THR A 39 -31.75 -1.52 23.29
C THR A 39 -31.79 -2.44 24.52
N PRO A 40 -32.98 -2.92 24.94
CA PRO A 40 -33.11 -3.91 26.01
C PRO A 40 -32.36 -5.22 25.74
N GLN A 41 -32.23 -5.64 24.48
CA GLN A 41 -31.45 -6.83 24.10
C GLN A 41 -29.94 -6.65 24.31
N ALA A 42 -29.44 -5.42 24.42
CA ALA A 42 -28.10 -5.16 24.95
C ALA A 42 -28.00 -5.35 26.47
N THR A 43 -29.12 -5.48 27.21
CA THR A 43 -29.13 -5.75 28.66
C THR A 43 -29.55 -7.18 29.02
N ALA A 44 -30.03 -7.95 28.06
CA ALA A 44 -30.51 -9.31 28.26
C ALA A 44 -29.33 -10.29 28.44
N THR A 45 -29.17 -10.76 29.68
CA THR A 45 -28.24 -11.80 30.09
C THR A 45 -28.48 -13.12 29.37
N ALA A 46 -27.42 -13.75 28.86
CA ALA A 46 -27.40 -15.17 28.57
C ALA A 46 -27.59 -15.96 29.86
N THR A 47 -28.78 -16.50 30.08
CA THR A 47 -29.03 -17.51 31.11
C THR A 47 -28.83 -18.89 30.51
N SER A 48 -27.58 -19.35 30.42
CA SER A 48 -27.25 -20.78 30.52
C SER A 48 -25.76 -21.03 30.72
N SER A 49 -25.44 -21.48 31.94
CA SER A 49 -24.29 -22.28 32.38
C SER A 49 -22.84 -21.78 32.11
N SER A 50 -22.23 -21.36 33.23
CA SER A 50 -20.80 -21.34 33.58
C SER A 50 -19.89 -20.22 33.05
N SER A 51 -19.25 -19.56 34.02
CA SER A 51 -18.18 -18.54 33.98
C SER A 51 -18.57 -17.07 33.71
N SER A 52 -18.39 -16.25 34.76
CA SER A 52 -18.39 -14.76 34.83
C SER A 52 -19.47 -14.00 34.05
N SER A 53 -20.47 -13.49 34.77
CA SER A 53 -21.46 -12.52 34.30
C SER A 53 -20.79 -11.17 33.96
N ILE A 54 -20.48 -10.93 32.68
CA ILE A 54 -20.07 -9.61 32.20
C ILE A 54 -21.34 -8.81 31.89
N LYS A 55 -21.62 -7.75 32.67
CA LYS A 55 -22.68 -6.79 32.32
C LYS A 55 -22.29 -6.09 31.01
N TYR A 56 -23.21 -5.99 30.06
CA TYR A 56 -22.99 -5.31 28.77
C TYR A 56 -22.59 -3.84 28.88
N SER A 57 -23.01 -3.16 29.96
CA SER A 57 -22.51 -1.83 30.32
C SER A 57 -20.98 -1.77 30.42
N ASN A 58 -20.33 -2.91 30.68
CA ASN A 58 -18.88 -3.06 30.81
C ASN A 58 -18.20 -3.41 29.47
N LEU A 59 -18.97 -3.72 28.41
CA LEU A 59 -18.47 -3.98 27.05
C LEU A 59 -18.41 -2.70 26.19
N LEU A 60 -19.16 -1.64 26.55
CA LEU A 60 -19.14 -0.34 25.84
C LEU A 60 -17.71 0.23 25.65
N PRO A 61 -16.83 0.23 26.67
CA PRO A 61 -15.44 0.69 26.52
C PRO A 61 -14.56 -0.23 25.67
N LEU A 62 -15.00 -1.47 25.44
CA LEU A 62 -14.25 -2.53 24.77
C LEU A 62 -14.62 -2.66 23.29
N ILE A 63 -15.72 -2.04 22.85
CA ILE A 63 -16.12 -2.00 21.44
C ILE A 63 -15.19 -1.04 20.68
N LYS A 64 -14.36 -1.59 19.81
CA LYS A 64 -13.50 -0.84 18.90
C LYS A 64 -14.08 -0.93 17.49
N ILE A 65 -14.38 0.22 16.89
CA ILE A 65 -14.51 0.30 15.44
C ILE A 65 -13.11 0.06 14.90
N ASN A 66 -12.91 -1.03 14.17
CA ASN A 66 -11.68 -1.22 13.43
C ASN A 66 -11.72 -0.23 12.27
N PRO A 67 -10.87 0.81 12.30
CA PRO A 67 -10.93 1.84 11.30
C PRO A 67 -10.56 1.27 9.92
N LYS A 68 -9.70 0.24 9.83
CA LYS A 68 -9.18 -0.32 8.56
C LYS A 68 -10.26 -0.89 7.62
N ASP A 69 -11.32 -1.47 8.18
CA ASP A 69 -12.38 -2.14 7.41
C ASP A 69 -13.80 -1.72 7.84
N SER A 70 -13.89 -0.73 8.73
CA SER A 70 -15.13 -0.28 9.37
C SER A 70 -15.88 -1.43 10.08
N SER A 71 -15.17 -2.49 10.46
CA SER A 71 -15.74 -3.61 11.19
C SER A 71 -15.86 -3.30 12.68
N ILE A 72 -16.90 -3.83 13.32
CA ILE A 72 -17.13 -3.67 14.75
C ILE A 72 -16.41 -4.82 15.47
N SER A 73 -15.51 -4.54 16.40
CA SER A 73 -14.75 -5.53 17.18
C SER A 73 -14.88 -5.28 18.69
N ILE A 74 -14.72 -6.32 19.53
CA ILE A 74 -14.72 -6.21 21.00
C ILE A 74 -13.32 -6.62 21.47
N SER A 75 -12.59 -5.77 22.20
CA SER A 75 -11.35 -6.14 22.86
C SER A 75 -11.63 -6.67 24.26
N HIS A 76 -11.53 -7.97 24.51
CA HIS A 76 -11.57 -8.48 25.89
C HIS A 76 -10.30 -8.09 26.65
N SER A 77 -10.45 -7.59 27.87
CA SER A 77 -9.34 -7.47 28.82
C SER A 77 -9.09 -8.83 29.48
N GLU A 78 -7.81 -9.21 29.44
CA GLU A 78 -7.13 -10.27 30.19
C GLU A 78 -7.07 -11.70 29.59
N LYS A 79 -5.80 -12.13 29.45
CA LYS A 79 -5.26 -13.45 29.09
C LYS A 79 -5.30 -13.83 27.61
N ASP A 80 -4.36 -13.29 26.86
CA ASP A 80 -3.56 -14.02 25.85
C ASP A 80 -2.41 -13.12 25.38
N ALA A 81 -1.47 -12.86 26.29
CA ALA A 81 -0.23 -12.15 25.98
C ALA A 81 0.90 -13.08 25.49
N ASN A 82 0.63 -14.37 25.31
CA ASN A 82 1.64 -15.35 24.88
C ASN A 82 1.02 -16.36 23.91
N ASN A 83 0.94 -16.01 22.63
CA ASN A 83 1.12 -16.99 21.55
C ASN A 83 1.49 -16.28 20.25
N ASN A 84 2.78 -16.24 19.96
CA ASN A 84 3.32 -16.04 18.63
C ASN A 84 3.08 -17.32 17.82
N SER A 85 1.93 -17.41 17.16
CA SER A 85 1.73 -18.34 16.05
C SER A 85 0.78 -17.73 15.04
N SER A 86 1.35 -17.40 13.88
CA SER A 86 0.67 -16.98 12.66
C SER A 86 -0.19 -18.12 12.11
N GLU A 87 -1.40 -18.26 12.63
CA GLU A 87 -2.50 -18.93 11.95
C GLU A 87 -3.63 -17.92 11.75
N SER A 88 -3.82 -17.50 10.50
CA SER A 88 -4.96 -16.70 10.09
C SER A 88 -6.24 -17.54 10.14
N VAL A 89 -6.78 -17.75 11.34
CA VAL A 89 -8.16 -18.22 11.51
C VAL A 89 -9.04 -17.12 10.93
N ARG A 90 -9.63 -17.35 9.74
CA ARG A 90 -10.66 -16.50 9.16
C ARG A 90 -11.85 -16.46 10.11
N ASN A 91 -11.85 -15.47 11.00
CA ASN A 91 -12.94 -15.24 11.92
C ASN A 91 -14.12 -14.64 11.10
N ASN A 92 -15.00 -15.50 10.58
CA ASN A 92 -16.13 -15.15 9.71
C ASN A 92 -17.24 -14.31 10.41
N ASN A 93 -17.06 -13.97 11.68
CA ASN A 93 -17.99 -13.20 12.50
C ASN A 93 -17.74 -11.68 12.44
N ASN A 94 -17.12 -11.16 11.38
CA ASN A 94 -16.98 -9.71 11.21
C ASN A 94 -18.31 -9.07 10.75
N VAL A 95 -18.84 -8.20 11.62
CA VAL A 95 -19.96 -7.32 11.32
C VAL A 95 -19.41 -6.14 10.53
N SER A 96 -19.86 -6.01 9.29
CA SER A 96 -19.51 -4.89 8.40
C SER A 96 -20.78 -4.33 7.75
N ILE A 97 -20.83 -3.02 7.64
CA ILE A 97 -21.83 -2.33 6.85
C ILE A 97 -21.37 -2.38 5.39
N THR A 98 -22.21 -2.82 4.46
CA THR A 98 -21.87 -2.87 3.03
C THR A 98 -22.60 -1.78 2.26
N GLY A 99 -21.86 -1.00 1.46
CA GLY A 99 -22.43 0.03 0.61
C GLY A 99 -22.95 -0.53 -0.72
N CYS A 100 -24.09 -0.04 -1.18
CA CYS A 100 -24.65 -0.32 -2.50
C CYS A 100 -25.13 0.98 -3.15
N GLY A 101 -24.64 1.29 -4.34
CA GLY A 101 -25.10 2.44 -5.12
C GLY A 101 -26.49 2.17 -5.70
N HIS A 102 -27.42 3.13 -5.56
CA HIS A 102 -28.75 3.02 -6.15
C HIS A 102 -28.87 3.88 -7.42
N PRO A 103 -29.58 3.43 -8.47
CA PRO A 103 -29.79 4.20 -9.70
C PRO A 103 -30.52 5.56 -9.54
N HIS A 104 -31.03 5.87 -8.35
CA HIS A 104 -31.70 7.15 -8.03
C HIS A 104 -30.84 8.10 -7.20
N GLY A 105 -29.52 7.88 -7.13
CA GLY A 105 -28.56 8.84 -6.58
C GLY A 105 -28.36 8.80 -5.06
N TRP A 106 -28.95 7.83 -4.36
CA TRP A 106 -28.73 7.63 -2.92
C TRP A 106 -27.76 6.47 -2.67
N LEU A 107 -26.93 6.58 -1.64
CA LEU A 107 -26.16 5.43 -1.14
C LEU A 107 -27.03 4.61 -0.19
N GLY A 108 -27.18 3.33 -0.55
CA GLY A 108 -27.70 2.31 0.33
C GLY A 108 -26.57 1.73 1.18
N CYS A 109 -26.81 1.47 2.45
CA CYS A 109 -25.91 0.69 3.29
C CYS A 109 -26.69 -0.45 3.94
N SER A 110 -26.05 -1.60 4.15
CA SER A 110 -26.71 -2.82 4.66
C SER A 110 -25.93 -3.40 5.83
N LEU A 111 -26.61 -3.70 6.92
CA LEU A 111 -26.04 -4.37 8.10
C LEU A 111 -26.83 -5.62 8.43
N SER A 112 -26.15 -6.76 8.53
CA SER A 112 -26.74 -8.03 8.98
C SER A 112 -27.00 -8.01 10.48
N LEU A 113 -28.28 -8.06 10.88
CA LEU A 113 -28.67 -8.13 12.29
C LEU A 113 -28.31 -9.49 12.91
N LYS A 114 -28.34 -10.57 12.13
CA LYS A 114 -27.90 -11.89 12.58
C LYS A 114 -26.42 -11.88 12.94
N LYS A 115 -25.55 -11.36 12.07
CA LYS A 115 -24.12 -11.23 12.39
C LYS A 115 -23.88 -10.32 13.58
N LEU A 116 -24.67 -9.25 13.71
CA LEU A 116 -24.63 -8.35 14.87
C LEU A 116 -24.90 -9.14 16.16
N LEU A 117 -26.04 -9.84 16.25
CA LEU A 117 -26.39 -10.64 17.43
C LEU A 117 -25.41 -11.79 17.70
N GLN A 118 -25.02 -12.54 16.67
CA GLN A 118 -24.05 -13.63 16.83
C GLN A 118 -22.71 -13.14 17.38
N LYS A 119 -22.26 -11.94 16.97
CA LYS A 119 -21.01 -11.36 17.47
C LYS A 119 -21.15 -10.83 18.90
N PHE A 120 -22.29 -10.23 19.22
CA PHE A 120 -22.49 -9.54 20.50
C PHE A 120 -22.97 -10.49 21.61
N GLN A 121 -23.75 -11.53 21.29
CA GLN A 121 -24.32 -12.46 22.27
C GLN A 121 -23.77 -13.90 22.16
N GLU A 122 -22.75 -14.15 21.33
CA GLU A 122 -22.14 -15.48 21.08
C GLU A 122 -23.15 -16.59 20.74
N MET A 123 -24.32 -16.22 20.23
CA MET A 123 -25.39 -17.18 19.95
C MET A 123 -25.10 -18.00 18.70
N GLN A 124 -25.10 -19.33 18.82
CA GLN A 124 -24.99 -20.21 17.65
C GLN A 124 -26.28 -20.23 16.80
N HIS A 125 -27.43 -19.99 17.43
CA HIS A 125 -28.75 -19.98 16.78
C HIS A 125 -29.51 -18.72 17.16
N VAL A 126 -29.88 -17.91 16.15
CA VAL A 126 -30.68 -16.69 16.32
C VAL A 126 -32.06 -16.93 15.71
N LYS A 127 -33.12 -16.69 16.48
CA LYS A 127 -34.51 -16.82 16.01
C LYS A 127 -34.93 -15.59 15.20
N ARG A 128 -35.89 -15.79 14.30
CA ARG A 128 -36.40 -14.70 13.45
C ARG A 128 -37.06 -13.58 14.26
N CYS A 129 -37.85 -13.94 15.27
CA CYS A 129 -38.51 -12.98 16.16
C CYS A 129 -37.51 -12.09 16.94
N GLU A 130 -36.36 -12.63 17.34
CA GLU A 130 -35.30 -11.86 18.02
C GLU A 130 -34.68 -10.82 17.08
N LEU A 131 -34.51 -11.16 15.81
CA LEU A 131 -34.05 -10.23 14.77
C LEU A 131 -35.07 -9.14 14.48
N ASP A 132 -36.36 -9.48 14.38
CA ASP A 132 -37.44 -8.53 14.12
C ASP A 132 -37.58 -7.54 15.30
N GLU A 133 -37.48 -8.02 16.54
CA GLU A 133 -37.46 -7.20 17.74
C GLU A 133 -36.23 -6.28 17.79
N LEU A 134 -35.03 -6.83 17.57
CA LEU A 134 -33.80 -6.04 17.53
C LEU A 134 -33.88 -4.95 16.48
N GLY A 135 -34.31 -5.31 15.27
CA GLY A 135 -34.42 -4.37 14.17
C GLY A 135 -35.38 -3.23 14.49
N SER A 136 -36.51 -3.56 15.12
CA SER A 136 -37.51 -2.55 15.52
C SER A 136 -36.97 -1.61 16.60
N GLN A 137 -36.27 -2.13 17.60
CA GLN A 137 -35.64 -1.33 18.65
C GLN A 137 -34.52 -0.44 18.09
N LEU A 138 -33.68 -0.99 17.21
CA LEU A 138 -32.64 -0.23 16.52
C LEU A 138 -33.23 0.91 15.70
N LEU A 139 -34.28 0.67 14.92
CA LEU A 139 -34.93 1.72 14.13
C LEU A 139 -35.49 2.85 15.01
N GLN A 140 -36.09 2.53 16.16
CA GLN A 140 -36.63 3.54 17.09
C GLN A 140 -35.54 4.40 17.73
N GLN A 141 -34.35 3.83 17.92
CA GLN A 141 -33.25 4.48 18.64
C GLN A 141 -32.18 5.06 17.70
N LEU A 142 -32.30 4.79 16.40
CA LEU A 142 -31.42 5.28 15.37
C LEU A 142 -31.66 6.78 15.18
N ASP A 143 -30.57 7.52 15.27
CA ASP A 143 -30.55 8.96 15.04
C ASP A 143 -30.58 9.26 13.54
N ILE A 144 -31.80 9.50 13.03
CA ILE A 144 -32.08 9.97 11.67
C ILE A 144 -31.81 11.47 11.61
N ASP A 145 -30.97 11.88 10.66
CA ASP A 145 -30.56 13.27 10.48
C ASP A 145 -30.47 13.62 8.98
N GLU A 146 -29.97 14.81 8.67
CA GLU A 146 -29.83 15.30 7.30
C GLU A 146 -28.92 14.39 6.44
N THR A 147 -27.98 13.67 7.09
CA THR A 147 -27.09 12.70 6.45
C THR A 147 -27.74 11.32 6.27
N VAL A 148 -28.44 10.79 7.29
CA VAL A 148 -29.17 9.52 7.25
C VAL A 148 -30.66 9.80 7.13
N LEU A 149 -31.16 9.83 5.89
CA LEU A 149 -32.54 10.23 5.58
C LEU A 149 -33.61 9.23 6.03
N SER A 150 -33.29 7.94 5.97
CA SER A 150 -34.17 6.90 6.49
C SER A 150 -33.42 5.60 6.73
N ALA A 151 -33.97 4.76 7.59
CA ALA A 151 -33.55 3.37 7.72
C ALA A 151 -34.77 2.45 7.71
N HIS A 152 -34.63 1.24 7.16
CA HIS A 152 -35.68 0.23 7.13
C HIS A 152 -35.11 -1.17 7.26
N LEU A 153 -35.95 -2.11 7.69
CA LEU A 153 -35.60 -3.53 7.76
C LEU A 153 -35.96 -4.20 6.44
N GLU A 154 -35.02 -4.96 5.89
CA GLU A 154 -35.24 -5.80 4.71
C GLU A 154 -34.97 -7.26 5.05
N PRO A 155 -35.97 -8.15 4.93
CA PRO A 155 -35.77 -9.59 5.08
C PRO A 155 -34.79 -10.12 4.03
N ASN A 156 -33.72 -10.78 4.47
CA ASN A 156 -32.85 -11.56 3.60
C ASN A 156 -33.24 -13.04 3.68
N ASN A 157 -34.06 -13.47 2.73
CA ASN A 157 -34.62 -14.82 2.68
C ASN A 157 -33.56 -15.91 2.43
N LYS A 158 -32.37 -15.57 1.91
CA LYS A 158 -31.30 -16.54 1.64
C LYS A 158 -30.65 -17.04 2.93
N ASP A 159 -30.46 -16.16 3.92
CA ASP A 159 -29.69 -16.46 5.14
C ASP A 159 -30.52 -16.50 6.43
N ARG A 160 -31.86 -16.42 6.30
CA ARG A 160 -32.82 -16.19 7.40
C ARG A 160 -32.40 -14.98 8.25
N ASP A 161 -31.98 -13.91 7.59
CA ASP A 161 -31.42 -12.72 8.22
C ASP A 161 -32.33 -11.51 8.01
N ILE A 162 -32.10 -10.46 8.78
CA ILE A 162 -32.70 -9.14 8.59
C ILE A 162 -31.57 -8.16 8.37
N ASN A 163 -31.63 -7.47 7.25
CA ASN A 163 -30.71 -6.39 6.96
C ASN A 163 -31.32 -5.07 7.41
N LEU A 164 -30.57 -4.30 8.20
CA LEU A 164 -30.87 -2.89 8.40
C LEU A 164 -30.31 -2.10 7.21
N LYS A 165 -31.19 -1.50 6.44
CA LYS A 165 -30.90 -0.70 5.25
C LYS A 165 -30.96 0.78 5.56
N PHE A 166 -29.97 1.55 5.12
CA PHE A 166 -29.93 3.00 5.29
C PHE A 166 -30.07 3.69 3.93
N LYS A 167 -30.81 4.80 3.89
CA LYS A 167 -30.81 5.77 2.80
C LYS A 167 -30.03 6.99 3.27
N VAL A 168 -28.90 7.25 2.63
CA VAL A 168 -28.02 8.38 2.97
C VAL A 168 -28.21 9.51 1.96
N SER A 169 -28.28 10.76 2.43
CA SER A 169 -28.38 11.94 1.59
C SER A 169 -27.12 12.11 0.76
N GLY A 170 -27.24 11.92 -0.56
CA GLY A 170 -26.11 12.16 -1.46
C GLY A 170 -25.70 13.63 -1.46
N ALA A 171 -26.66 14.57 -1.50
CA ALA A 171 -26.40 15.99 -1.75
C ALA A 171 -25.54 16.67 -0.68
N GLU A 172 -25.87 16.50 0.60
CA GLU A 172 -25.09 17.09 1.70
C GLU A 172 -23.74 16.43 1.86
N TYR A 173 -23.70 15.11 1.69
CA TYR A 173 -22.47 14.35 1.76
C TYR A 173 -21.50 14.75 0.64
N PHE A 174 -21.99 14.84 -0.61
CA PHE A 174 -21.20 15.32 -1.74
C PHE A 174 -20.75 16.77 -1.54
N THR A 175 -21.63 17.63 -1.01
CA THR A 175 -21.28 19.03 -0.68
C THR A 175 -20.15 19.07 0.34
N SER A 176 -20.21 18.28 1.41
CA SER A 176 -19.18 18.20 2.44
C SER A 176 -17.83 17.68 1.90
N ILE A 177 -17.85 16.62 1.08
CA ILE A 177 -16.64 16.14 0.38
C ILE A 177 -16.08 17.22 -0.53
N LEU A 178 -16.93 17.84 -1.36
CA LEU A 178 -16.49 18.85 -2.32
C LEU A 178 -15.86 20.03 -1.60
N HIS A 179 -16.45 20.51 -0.50
CA HIS A 179 -15.82 21.53 0.34
C HIS A 179 -14.46 21.07 0.89
N SER A 180 -14.35 19.83 1.34
CA SER A 180 -13.09 19.28 1.88
C SER A 180 -12.01 19.14 0.80
N VAL A 181 -12.37 18.67 -0.40
CA VAL A 181 -11.49 18.57 -1.56
C VAL A 181 -11.06 19.94 -2.05
N LEU A 182 -11.99 20.91 -2.13
CA LEU A 182 -11.69 22.27 -2.58
C LEU A 182 -10.84 23.03 -1.56
N ALA A 183 -11.04 22.79 -0.25
CA ALA A 183 -10.20 23.37 0.79
C ALA A 183 -8.77 22.83 0.76
N ASN A 184 -8.59 21.54 0.44
CA ASN A 184 -7.29 20.85 0.49
C ASN A 184 -7.06 19.93 -0.74
N PRO A 185 -6.95 20.45 -1.98
CA PRO A 185 -6.98 19.63 -3.18
C PRO A 185 -5.78 18.66 -3.32
N SER A 186 -4.60 19.05 -2.83
CA SER A 186 -3.38 18.25 -2.92
C SER A 186 -3.21 17.24 -1.78
N SER A 187 -4.00 17.36 -0.71
CA SER A 187 -3.84 16.60 0.53
C SER A 187 -5.16 16.05 1.10
N TYR A 188 -6.29 16.21 0.39
CA TYR A 188 -7.60 15.70 0.82
C TYR A 188 -7.50 14.25 1.28
N TRP A 189 -6.87 13.41 0.47
CA TRP A 189 -6.70 11.99 0.74
C TRP A 189 -5.83 11.72 1.99
N ARG A 190 -4.93 12.63 2.39
CA ARG A 190 -4.12 12.51 3.64
C ARG A 190 -4.94 12.77 4.89
N SER A 191 -6.05 13.48 4.77
CA SER A 191 -6.92 13.88 5.88
C SER A 191 -7.95 12.79 6.23
N SER A 192 -7.91 11.65 5.53
CA SER A 192 -8.80 10.54 5.79
C SER A 192 -8.51 9.94 7.17
N GLU A 193 -9.53 9.91 8.05
CA GLU A 193 -9.46 9.26 9.36
C GLU A 193 -9.05 7.78 9.25
N LEU A 194 -9.44 7.11 8.16
CA LEU A 194 -9.02 5.75 7.85
C LEU A 194 -7.49 5.65 7.78
N LEU A 195 -6.85 6.55 7.04
CA LEU A 195 -5.40 6.51 6.86
C LEU A 195 -4.65 6.97 8.11
N ALA A 196 -5.20 7.91 8.87
CA ALA A 196 -4.60 8.40 10.11
C ALA A 196 -4.47 7.31 11.19
N THR A 197 -5.30 6.27 11.12
CA THR A 197 -5.27 5.13 12.06
C THR A 197 -4.31 4.02 11.68
N LEU A 198 -3.73 4.07 10.47
CA LEU A 198 -2.74 3.08 10.05
C LEU A 198 -1.44 3.29 10.85
N PRO A 199 -0.84 2.22 11.40
CA PRO A 199 0.45 2.35 12.05
C PRO A 199 1.49 2.78 11.02
N LYS A 200 2.24 3.83 11.33
CA LYS A 200 3.37 4.26 10.51
C LYS A 200 4.46 3.20 10.53
N GLN A 201 5.12 3.03 9.40
CA GLN A 201 6.17 2.02 9.21
C GLN A 201 7.32 2.67 8.45
N THR A 202 8.50 2.07 8.56
CA THR A 202 9.63 2.34 7.68
C THR A 202 9.57 1.37 6.52
N VAL A 203 9.59 1.88 5.30
CA VAL A 203 9.47 1.09 4.06
C VAL A 203 10.67 1.40 3.19
N VAL A 204 11.45 0.38 2.87
CA VAL A 204 12.53 0.46 1.89
C VAL A 204 12.01 -0.10 0.57
N LEU A 205 12.13 0.68 -0.49
CA LEU A 205 11.74 0.27 -1.84
C LEU A 205 12.96 0.33 -2.75
N GLU A 206 13.42 -0.85 -3.13
CA GLU A 206 14.43 -1.04 -4.17
C GLU A 206 13.72 -1.18 -5.52
N TYR A 207 14.13 -0.38 -6.50
CA TYR A 207 13.57 -0.44 -7.85
C TYR A 207 14.50 0.18 -8.90
N SER A 208 14.14 -0.02 -10.17
CA SER A 208 14.92 0.33 -11.36
C SER A 208 16.16 -0.55 -11.53
N SER A 209 17.14 -0.40 -10.64
CA SER A 209 18.33 -1.26 -10.49
C SER A 209 18.96 -1.72 -11.81
N PRO A 210 19.29 -0.78 -12.72
CA PRO A 210 19.92 -1.14 -13.98
C PRO A 210 21.37 -1.55 -13.77
N ASN A 211 21.89 -2.31 -14.73
CA ASN A 211 23.31 -2.52 -14.87
C ASN A 211 23.94 -1.32 -15.58
N ILE A 212 24.92 -0.66 -14.95
CA ILE A 212 25.52 0.58 -15.47
C ILE A 212 26.39 0.39 -16.72
N ALA A 213 26.70 -0.86 -17.09
CA ALA A 213 27.40 -1.20 -18.33
C ALA A 213 26.45 -1.34 -19.55
N LYS A 214 25.13 -1.19 -19.35
CA LYS A 214 24.13 -1.35 -20.40
C LYS A 214 23.21 -0.12 -20.50
N PRO A 215 22.80 0.28 -21.72
CA PRO A 215 21.84 1.37 -21.89
C PRO A 215 20.52 1.08 -21.20
N PHE A 216 19.92 2.13 -20.64
CA PHE A 216 18.56 2.05 -20.10
C PHE A 216 17.56 1.78 -21.23
N HIS A 217 16.73 0.75 -21.09
CA HIS A 217 15.74 0.33 -22.09
C HIS A 217 14.38 0.08 -21.45
N VAL A 218 13.36 -0.19 -22.28
CA VAL A 218 11.96 -0.36 -21.83
C VAL A 218 11.76 -1.42 -20.74
N GLY A 219 12.68 -2.40 -20.65
CA GLY A 219 12.66 -3.42 -19.60
C GLY A 219 12.87 -2.81 -18.21
N HIS A 220 13.81 -1.88 -18.07
CA HIS A 220 14.07 -1.16 -16.82
C HIS A 220 12.96 -0.15 -16.49
N LEU A 221 12.25 0.36 -17.52
CA LEU A 221 11.17 1.33 -17.31
C LEU A 221 10.03 0.78 -16.45
N ARG A 222 9.69 -0.52 -16.62
CA ARG A 222 8.62 -1.16 -15.83
C ARG A 222 8.92 -1.10 -14.32
N SER A 223 10.08 -1.60 -13.90
CA SER A 223 10.48 -1.57 -12.48
C SER A 223 10.55 -0.13 -11.97
N THR A 224 11.10 0.76 -12.80
CA THR A 224 11.26 2.19 -12.48
C THR A 224 9.93 2.87 -12.15
N ILE A 225 8.93 2.74 -13.02
CA ILE A 225 7.62 3.39 -12.83
C ILE A 225 6.86 2.73 -11.67
N LEU A 226 6.78 1.40 -11.65
CA LEU A 226 6.01 0.69 -10.62
C LEU A 226 6.57 0.93 -9.22
N GLY A 227 7.90 0.85 -9.06
CA GLY A 227 8.56 1.13 -7.79
C GLY A 227 8.34 2.57 -7.33
N HIS A 228 8.46 3.54 -8.23
CA HIS A 228 8.19 4.94 -7.90
C HIS A 228 6.72 5.19 -7.52
N CYS A 229 5.76 4.56 -8.21
CA CYS A 229 4.34 4.62 -7.86
C CYS A 229 4.07 4.04 -6.46
N LEU A 230 4.67 2.89 -6.14
CA LEU A 230 4.56 2.28 -4.81
C LEU A 230 5.19 3.15 -3.73
N ALA A 231 6.35 3.76 -3.99
CA ALA A 231 7.01 4.66 -3.05
C ALA A 231 6.11 5.86 -2.71
N ARG A 232 5.53 6.50 -3.73
CA ARG A 232 4.58 7.60 -3.53
C ARG A 232 3.31 7.17 -2.81
N LEU A 233 2.83 5.94 -3.05
CA LEU A 233 1.69 5.39 -2.34
C LEU A 233 2.01 5.16 -0.85
N HIS A 234 3.19 4.63 -0.53
CA HIS A 234 3.58 4.43 0.86
C HIS A 234 3.81 5.75 1.60
N GLU A 235 4.44 6.74 0.96
CA GLU A 235 4.53 8.10 1.51
C GLU A 235 3.16 8.73 1.71
N ALA A 236 2.24 8.46 0.79
CA ALA A 236 0.87 8.88 0.92
C ALA A 236 0.21 8.29 2.18
N LEU A 237 0.39 7.00 2.42
CA LEU A 237 -0.10 6.36 3.64
C LEU A 237 0.62 6.84 4.93
N GLY A 238 1.58 7.76 4.84
CA GLY A 238 2.28 8.34 5.98
C GLY A 238 3.46 7.51 6.50
N HIS A 239 3.93 6.54 5.71
CA HIS A 239 5.13 5.76 6.01
C HIS A 239 6.40 6.60 5.79
N ASN A 240 7.47 6.24 6.51
CA ASN A 240 8.82 6.74 6.23
C ASN A 240 9.40 5.89 5.10
N VAL A 241 9.58 6.47 3.91
CA VAL A 241 9.98 5.72 2.70
C VAL A 241 11.40 6.08 2.31
N THR A 242 12.23 5.06 2.09
CA THR A 242 13.56 5.19 1.49
C THR A 242 13.57 4.49 0.12
N ARG A 243 13.92 5.22 -0.92
CA ARG A 243 14.05 4.74 -2.30
C ARG A 243 15.49 4.41 -2.60
N ILE A 244 15.75 3.13 -2.86
CA ILE A 244 17.08 2.65 -3.18
C ILE A 244 17.13 2.26 -4.66
N ASN A 245 18.17 2.73 -5.34
CA ASN A 245 18.56 2.20 -6.64
C ASN A 245 19.73 1.24 -6.44
N TYR A 246 19.51 -0.06 -6.64
CA TYR A 246 20.54 -1.08 -6.41
C TYR A 246 21.23 -1.45 -7.73
N LEU A 247 22.30 -0.73 -8.04
CA LEU A 247 22.95 -0.81 -9.34
C LEU A 247 23.69 -2.14 -9.52
N GLY A 248 23.55 -2.72 -10.72
CA GLY A 248 24.46 -3.77 -11.19
C GLY A 248 25.79 -3.14 -11.59
N ASP A 249 26.62 -2.86 -10.58
CA ASP A 249 27.88 -2.13 -10.71
C ASP A 249 29.13 -2.97 -10.40
N TRP A 250 29.00 -4.29 -10.28
CA TRP A 250 30.14 -5.19 -10.06
C TRP A 250 30.10 -6.39 -11.02
N GLY A 251 31.26 -6.88 -11.46
CA GLY A 251 31.36 -8.06 -12.32
C GLY A 251 32.34 -7.96 -13.49
N THR A 252 32.55 -9.09 -14.18
CA THR A 252 33.55 -9.25 -15.25
C THR A 252 33.42 -8.28 -16.42
N GLN A 253 32.21 -7.75 -16.64
CA GLN A 253 31.93 -6.70 -17.62
C GLN A 253 32.78 -5.42 -17.41
N PHE A 254 33.20 -5.12 -16.18
CA PHE A 254 34.05 -3.96 -15.90
C PHE A 254 35.50 -4.17 -16.33
N GLY A 255 36.00 -5.40 -16.24
CA GLY A 255 37.30 -5.75 -16.81
C GLY A 255 37.31 -5.55 -18.33
N MET A 256 36.24 -5.95 -19.00
CA MET A 256 36.06 -5.74 -20.45
C MET A 256 35.93 -4.25 -20.80
N LEU A 257 35.20 -3.47 -20.01
CA LEU A 257 35.10 -2.03 -20.16
C LEU A 257 36.45 -1.32 -20.02
N LYS A 258 37.22 -1.67 -18.99
CA LYS A 258 38.55 -1.08 -18.76
C LYS A 258 39.50 -1.43 -19.90
N TYR A 259 39.57 -2.70 -20.31
CA TYR A 259 40.36 -3.11 -21.48
C TYR A 259 39.98 -2.29 -22.71
N GLY A 260 38.69 -2.21 -23.03
CA GLY A 260 38.21 -1.47 -24.19
C GLY A 260 38.49 0.03 -24.12
N PHE A 261 38.41 0.61 -22.93
CA PHE A 261 38.70 2.02 -22.68
C PHE A 261 40.17 2.33 -22.94
N ASP A 262 41.08 1.50 -22.43
CA ASP A 262 42.52 1.63 -22.62
C ASP A 262 42.92 1.40 -24.09
N ALA A 263 42.42 0.31 -24.70
CA ALA A 263 42.76 -0.07 -26.06
C ALA A 263 42.27 0.95 -27.10
N LYS A 264 41.18 1.66 -26.82
CA LYS A 264 40.69 2.79 -27.63
C LYS A 264 41.39 4.11 -27.34
N GLY A 265 42.29 4.17 -26.34
CA GLY A 265 42.97 5.38 -25.93
C GLY A 265 42.03 6.46 -25.42
N LEU A 266 40.90 6.07 -24.81
CA LEU A 266 39.92 7.03 -24.30
C LEU A 266 40.41 7.69 -23.02
N SER A 267 39.96 8.92 -22.82
CA SER A 267 40.21 9.74 -21.65
C SER A 267 38.92 9.91 -20.83
N LYS A 268 39.05 10.35 -19.57
CA LYS A 268 37.89 10.65 -18.72
C LYS A 268 36.99 11.73 -19.33
N SER A 269 37.57 12.71 -20.02
CA SER A 269 36.82 13.78 -20.72
C SER A 269 35.92 13.25 -21.83
N ASP A 270 36.28 12.13 -22.47
CA ASP A 270 35.46 11.54 -23.51
C ASP A 270 34.11 11.04 -22.98
N LEU A 271 33.99 10.82 -21.66
CA LEU A 271 32.78 10.31 -21.01
C LEU A 271 31.93 11.40 -20.33
N GLU A 272 32.24 12.68 -20.49
CA GLU A 272 31.49 13.77 -19.84
C GLU A 272 30.02 13.87 -20.29
N SER A 273 29.72 13.41 -21.50
CA SER A 273 28.36 13.37 -22.06
C SER A 273 28.04 11.99 -22.62
N ASP A 274 26.80 11.52 -22.42
CA ASP A 274 26.29 10.27 -22.98
C ASP A 274 27.14 9.05 -22.56
N ALA A 275 27.51 9.04 -21.27
CA ALA A 275 28.53 8.15 -20.73
C ALA A 275 28.12 6.68 -20.84
N ILE A 276 26.86 6.36 -20.52
CA ILE A 276 26.35 4.99 -20.57
C ILE A 276 26.41 4.45 -22.00
N ARG A 277 26.04 5.28 -23.00
CA ARG A 277 26.09 4.86 -24.40
C ARG A 277 27.53 4.65 -24.86
N LYS A 278 28.43 5.58 -24.55
CA LYS A 278 29.85 5.45 -24.91
C LYS A 278 30.52 4.25 -24.25
N LEU A 279 30.27 4.02 -22.96
CA LEU A 279 30.75 2.85 -22.24
C LEU A 279 30.20 1.56 -22.87
N TYR A 280 28.92 1.55 -23.24
CA TYR A 280 28.34 0.41 -23.97
C TYR A 280 29.01 0.18 -25.33
N ASP A 281 29.29 1.22 -26.11
CA ASP A 281 30.00 1.10 -27.39
C ASP A 281 31.44 0.58 -27.22
N VAL A 282 32.09 0.96 -26.12
CA VAL A 282 33.40 0.41 -25.72
C VAL A 282 33.29 -1.07 -25.38
N TYR A 283 32.31 -1.44 -24.55
CA TYR A 283 32.05 -2.83 -24.17
C TYR A 283 31.76 -3.72 -25.38
N VAL A 284 30.85 -3.30 -26.27
CA VAL A 284 30.51 -4.06 -27.49
C VAL A 284 31.73 -4.23 -28.39
N TRP A 285 32.53 -3.18 -28.56
CA TRP A 285 33.77 -3.27 -29.34
C TRP A 285 34.76 -4.25 -28.73
N ALA A 286 34.97 -4.21 -27.40
CA ALA A 286 35.91 -5.08 -26.71
C ALA A 286 35.48 -6.55 -26.78
N ASN A 287 34.18 -6.83 -26.62
CA ASN A 287 33.64 -8.18 -26.85
C ASN A 287 33.89 -8.67 -28.28
N LYS A 288 33.72 -7.80 -29.28
CA LYS A 288 34.01 -8.16 -30.67
C LYS A 288 35.49 -8.48 -30.90
N GLN A 289 36.41 -7.77 -30.24
CA GLN A 289 37.84 -8.14 -30.30
C GLN A 289 38.10 -9.50 -29.66
N ALA A 290 37.40 -9.81 -28.56
CA ALA A 290 37.53 -11.08 -27.84
C ALA A 290 37.05 -12.31 -28.64
N GLU A 291 36.23 -12.13 -29.68
CA GLU A 291 35.83 -13.20 -30.61
C GLU A 291 37.01 -13.68 -31.47
N THR A 292 37.97 -12.79 -31.74
CA THR A 292 39.11 -13.07 -32.63
C THR A 292 40.45 -13.15 -31.91
N ASP A 293 40.54 -12.62 -30.69
CA ASP A 293 41.76 -12.61 -29.87
C ASP A 293 41.43 -13.04 -28.43
N GLU A 294 41.85 -14.26 -28.08
CA GLU A 294 41.61 -14.84 -26.76
C GLU A 294 42.36 -14.12 -25.63
N SER A 295 43.42 -13.37 -25.97
CA SER A 295 44.18 -12.57 -24.98
C SER A 295 43.32 -11.44 -24.39
N VAL A 296 42.31 -10.96 -25.11
CA VAL A 296 41.36 -9.93 -24.64
C VAL A 296 40.59 -10.42 -23.43
N ASN A 297 40.00 -11.62 -23.52
CA ASN A 297 39.25 -12.22 -22.42
C ASN A 297 40.14 -12.50 -21.22
N THR A 298 41.38 -12.93 -21.46
CA THR A 298 42.37 -13.18 -20.40
C THR A 298 42.72 -11.88 -19.67
N THR A 299 43.00 -10.82 -20.42
CA THR A 299 43.33 -9.49 -19.87
C THR A 299 42.16 -8.90 -19.10
N ALA A 300 40.94 -8.95 -19.66
CA ALA A 300 39.74 -8.47 -18.98
C ALA A 300 39.47 -9.21 -17.66
N LYS A 301 39.69 -10.53 -17.62
CA LYS A 301 39.58 -11.31 -16.38
C LYS A 301 40.65 -10.91 -15.36
N GLU A 302 41.89 -10.70 -15.79
CA GLU A 302 42.96 -10.27 -14.87
C GLU A 302 42.70 -8.87 -14.31
N ILE A 303 42.21 -7.92 -15.12
CA ILE A 303 41.79 -6.60 -14.65
C ILE A 303 40.71 -6.72 -13.59
N PHE A 304 39.70 -7.56 -13.81
CA PHE A 304 38.64 -7.75 -12.82
C PHE A 304 39.16 -8.43 -11.55
N ALA A 305 40.02 -9.44 -11.67
CA ALA A 305 40.67 -10.06 -10.52
C ALA A 305 41.51 -9.04 -9.72
N ALA A 306 42.20 -8.12 -10.39
CA ALA A 306 42.92 -7.02 -9.77
C ALA A 306 41.98 -6.06 -9.00
N MET A 307 40.79 -5.78 -9.53
CA MET A 307 39.74 -5.04 -8.81
C MET A 307 39.29 -5.78 -7.54
N GLU A 308 39.08 -7.09 -7.62
CA GLU A 308 38.70 -7.92 -6.46
C GLU A 308 39.79 -7.98 -5.39
N ARG A 309 41.07 -7.91 -5.80
CA ARG A 309 42.22 -7.78 -4.91
C ARG A 309 42.38 -6.39 -4.29
N GLY A 310 41.58 -5.41 -4.71
CA GLY A 310 41.60 -4.05 -4.15
C GLY A 310 42.65 -3.13 -4.77
N GLU A 311 43.15 -3.44 -5.97
CA GLU A 311 44.18 -2.64 -6.65
C GLU A 311 43.59 -1.28 -7.08
N GLN A 312 44.15 -0.20 -6.53
CA GLN A 312 43.53 1.14 -6.60
C GLN A 312 43.42 1.69 -8.02
N GLU A 313 44.38 1.40 -8.91
CA GLU A 313 44.33 1.86 -10.30
C GLU A 313 43.04 1.41 -11.01
N HIS A 314 42.65 0.15 -10.83
CA HIS A 314 41.45 -0.42 -11.45
C HIS A 314 40.17 -0.05 -10.70
N LEU A 315 40.24 0.17 -9.38
CA LEU A 315 39.10 0.66 -8.62
C LEU A 315 38.79 2.13 -8.93
N ASP A 316 39.79 2.98 -9.14
CA ASP A 316 39.60 4.41 -9.41
C ASP A 316 38.88 4.66 -10.73
N ILE A 317 39.26 3.91 -11.76
CA ILE A 317 38.58 3.99 -13.06
C ILE A 317 37.17 3.38 -13.00
N TRP A 318 36.98 2.31 -12.24
CA TRP A 318 35.66 1.72 -12.01
C TRP A 318 34.73 2.69 -11.28
N ARG A 319 35.20 3.34 -10.20
CA ARG A 319 34.47 4.39 -9.48
C ARG A 319 34.09 5.52 -10.42
N PHE A 320 35.03 5.93 -11.27
CA PHE A 320 34.75 6.95 -12.30
C PHE A 320 33.63 6.51 -13.25
N PHE A 321 33.66 5.28 -13.79
CA PHE A 321 32.59 4.74 -14.65
C PHE A 321 31.25 4.67 -13.92
N ARG A 322 31.25 4.26 -12.65
CA ARG A 322 30.06 4.25 -11.81
C ARG A 322 29.48 5.65 -11.64
N ASP A 323 30.29 6.60 -11.21
CA ASP A 323 29.83 7.95 -10.88
C ASP A 323 29.34 8.73 -12.10
N ILE A 324 29.96 8.52 -13.27
CA ILE A 324 29.49 9.15 -14.51
C ILE A 324 28.20 8.51 -15.02
N SER A 325 28.05 7.18 -14.89
CA SER A 325 26.82 6.48 -15.25
C SER A 325 25.65 6.85 -14.33
N VAL A 326 25.89 7.00 -13.02
CA VAL A 326 24.88 7.49 -12.07
C VAL A 326 24.40 8.88 -12.46
N ARG A 327 25.31 9.81 -12.75
CA ARG A 327 24.96 11.17 -13.20
C ARG A 327 24.12 11.18 -14.49
N ASP A 328 24.38 10.25 -15.40
CA ASP A 328 23.61 10.14 -16.65
C ASP A 328 22.22 9.51 -16.40
N LEU A 329 22.13 8.51 -15.51
CA LEU A 329 20.87 7.94 -15.05
C LEU A 329 20.00 8.97 -14.32
N GLU A 330 20.58 9.80 -13.45
CA GLU A 330 19.88 10.87 -12.74
C GLU A 330 19.17 11.84 -13.69
N LYS A 331 19.80 12.21 -14.82
CA LYS A 331 19.15 13.04 -15.84
C LYS A 331 17.93 12.34 -16.43
N MET A 332 18.04 11.03 -16.69
CA MET A 332 16.94 10.23 -17.22
C MET A 332 15.80 10.11 -16.20
N TYR A 333 16.10 9.80 -14.94
CA TYR A 333 15.12 9.75 -13.86
C TYR A 333 14.47 11.12 -13.62
N GLY A 334 15.23 12.20 -13.67
CA GLY A 334 14.74 13.57 -13.56
C GLY A 334 13.71 13.91 -14.65
N ARG A 335 13.92 13.44 -15.89
CA ARG A 335 12.92 13.58 -16.98
C ARG A 335 11.62 12.81 -16.71
N LEU A 336 11.66 11.75 -15.90
CA LEU A 336 10.50 10.99 -15.48
C LEU A 336 9.86 11.55 -14.18
N GLY A 337 10.45 12.59 -13.58
CA GLY A 337 10.03 13.09 -12.26
C GLY A 337 10.35 12.12 -11.13
N ILE A 338 11.39 11.30 -11.30
CA ILE A 338 11.81 10.27 -10.35
C ILE A 338 13.15 10.69 -9.74
N SER A 339 13.26 10.51 -8.43
CA SER A 339 14.50 10.63 -7.66
C SER A 339 14.64 9.42 -6.75
N PHE A 340 15.88 9.12 -6.37
CA PHE A 340 16.21 8.12 -5.37
C PHE A 340 16.85 8.81 -4.17
N ASP A 341 16.68 8.21 -3.00
CA ASP A 341 17.29 8.70 -1.76
C ASP A 341 18.73 8.18 -1.65
N GLU A 342 18.95 6.94 -2.11
CA GLU A 342 20.24 6.25 -2.02
C GLU A 342 20.56 5.47 -3.31
N TYR A 343 21.82 5.52 -3.73
CA TYR A 343 22.37 4.75 -4.85
C TYR A 343 23.34 3.70 -4.34
N HIS A 344 22.83 2.48 -4.19
CA HIS A 344 23.58 1.31 -3.76
C HIS A 344 24.05 0.52 -4.98
N GLY A 345 24.87 -0.50 -4.76
CA GLY A 345 25.25 -1.43 -5.82
C GLY A 345 25.83 -2.71 -5.25
N GLU A 346 25.95 -3.71 -6.12
CA GLU A 346 26.59 -5.00 -5.82
C GLU A 346 27.98 -4.82 -5.21
N SER A 347 28.70 -3.80 -5.65
CA SER A 347 30.05 -3.45 -5.16
C SER A 347 30.11 -3.13 -3.66
N MET A 348 29.01 -2.68 -3.06
CA MET A 348 28.98 -2.28 -1.65
C MET A 348 28.92 -3.49 -0.69
N TYR A 349 28.52 -4.67 -1.17
CA TYR A 349 28.19 -5.83 -0.33
C TYR A 349 29.09 -7.05 -0.60
N THR A 350 30.35 -6.81 -0.96
CA THR A 350 31.35 -7.87 -1.18
C THR A 350 31.79 -8.51 0.14
N SER A 351 32.28 -9.75 0.09
CA SER A 351 32.60 -10.60 1.26
C SER A 351 33.52 -9.97 2.31
N ASN A 352 34.29 -8.94 1.96
CA ASN A 352 35.18 -8.22 2.87
C ASN A 352 34.47 -7.10 3.66
N ASN A 353 33.22 -6.77 3.32
CA ASN A 353 32.42 -5.68 3.90
C ASN A 353 31.15 -6.16 4.64
N CYS A 354 30.94 -7.48 4.79
CA CYS A 354 29.81 -8.07 5.51
C CYS A 354 30.22 -8.69 6.85
#